data_AF-A0A9E1KWZ8-F1
#
_entry.id   AF-A0A9E1KWZ8-F1
#
_cell.length_a   1.000
_cell.length_b   1.000
_cell.length_c   1.000
_cell.angle_alpha   90.00
_cell.angle_beta   90.00
_cell.angle_gamma   90.00
#
_symmetry.space_group_name_H-M   'P 1'
#
loop_
_entity.id
_entity.type
_entity.pdbx_description
1 polymer ?
#
loop_
_entity_poly.entity_id
_entity_poly.type
_entity_poly.pdbx_seq_one_letter_code
_entity_poly.pdbx_strand_id
1 'polypeptide(L)'
;MERYKVADLGNITTLPTHRNKGYGYMVTVKLCQALIDESIQVGLNVKSDNQAAISCYEKIGFKTIVPHSEFLFQNKDKNWETNKKN
;
A
#
# COMPACT_ATOMS: atom_id res chain seq x y z
N MET A 1 -20.62 -16.04 -12.08
CA MET A 1 -20.17 -14.77 -11.45
C MET A 1 -18.72 -14.58 -11.86
N GLU A 2 -18.41 -13.49 -12.54
CA GLU A 2 -17.04 -13.15 -12.87
C GLU A 2 -16.31 -12.73 -11.60
N ARG A 3 -15.14 -13.32 -11.31
CA ARG A 3 -14.37 -13.03 -10.10
C ARG A 3 -13.32 -11.97 -10.44
N TYR A 4 -13.54 -10.74 -10.00
CA TYR A 4 -12.55 -9.68 -10.14
C TYR A 4 -11.27 -10.06 -9.38
N LYS A 5 -10.13 -10.04 -10.08
CA LYS A 5 -8.81 -10.28 -9.52
C LYS A 5 -8.09 -8.95 -9.33
N VAL A 6 -8.16 -8.42 -8.11
CA VAL A 6 -7.54 -7.15 -7.75
C VAL A 6 -6.75 -7.33 -6.46
N ALA A 7 -5.56 -6.73 -6.38
CA ALA A 7 -4.74 -6.63 -5.19
C ALA A 7 -4.40 -5.16 -4.89
N ASP A 8 -4.50 -4.79 -3.62
CA ASP A 8 -4.05 -3.49 -3.10
C ASP A 8 -2.74 -3.69 -2.34
N LEU A 9 -1.69 -2.95 -2.70
CA LEU A 9 -0.38 -3.06 -2.07
C LEU A 9 -0.23 -2.03 -0.95
N GLY A 10 0.22 -2.52 0.21
CA GLY A 10 0.49 -1.70 1.38
C GLY A 10 1.85 -1.98 2.00
N ASN A 11 2.23 -1.16 2.98
CA ASN A 11 3.37 -1.39 3.87
C ASN A 11 4.74 -1.55 3.19
N ILE A 12 4.89 -1.10 1.93
CA ILE A 12 6.18 -1.07 1.24
C ILE A 12 7.08 -0.03 1.92
N THR A 13 8.08 -0.49 2.65
CA THR A 13 8.96 0.37 3.45
C THR A 13 10.41 -0.08 3.33
N THR A 14 11.31 0.89 3.16
CA THR A 14 12.75 0.68 3.32
C THR A 14 13.22 1.48 4.53
N LEU A 15 13.99 0.83 5.41
CA LEU A 15 14.62 1.47 6.58
C LEU A 15 15.36 2.75 6.14
N PRO A 16 15.27 3.88 6.88
CA PRO A 16 15.88 5.14 6.49
C PRO A 16 17.36 5.04 6.11
N THR A 17 18.14 4.27 6.87
CA THR A 17 19.58 4.02 6.65
C THR A 17 19.89 3.18 5.40
N HIS A 18 18.86 2.65 4.74
CA HIS A 18 18.97 1.76 3.58
C HIS A 18 18.24 2.31 2.34
N ARG A 19 17.73 3.55 2.39
CA ARG A 19 17.06 4.20 1.25
C ARG A 19 18.07 4.59 0.15
N ASN A 20 17.55 4.96 -1.01
CA ASN A 20 18.33 5.37 -2.20
C ASN A 20 19.25 4.27 -2.79
N LYS A 21 19.01 3.01 -2.42
CA LYS A 21 19.71 1.83 -2.95
C LYS A 21 18.86 0.97 -3.90
N GLY A 22 17.64 1.42 -4.22
CA GLY A 22 16.72 0.71 -5.12
C GLY A 22 15.90 -0.42 -4.47
N TYR A 23 16.03 -0.68 -3.16
CA TYR A 23 15.32 -1.79 -2.51
C TYR A 23 13.79 -1.72 -2.65
N GLY A 24 13.18 -0.56 -2.40
CA GLY A 24 11.74 -0.37 -2.58
C GLY A 24 11.29 -0.65 -4.01
N TYR A 25 12.06 -0.21 -5.01
CA TYR A 25 11.80 -0.49 -6.42
C TYR A 25 11.86 -1.99 -6.73
N MET A 26 12.96 -2.66 -6.36
CA MET A 26 13.17 -4.08 -6.66
C MET A 26 12.09 -4.98 -6.05
N VAL A 27 11.74 -4.75 -4.77
CA VAL A 27 10.69 -5.53 -4.10
C VAL A 27 9.33 -5.28 -4.76
N THR A 28 9.00 -4.02 -5.06
CA THR A 28 7.71 -3.66 -5.67
C THR A 28 7.58 -4.25 -7.08
N VAL A 29 8.63 -4.14 -7.91
CA VAL A 29 8.66 -4.75 -9.25
C VAL A 29 8.46 -6.25 -9.17
N LYS A 30 9.19 -6.93 -8.28
CA LYS A 30 9.09 -8.40 -8.18
C LYS A 30 7.69 -8.85 -7.74
N LEU A 31 7.08 -8.13 -6.80
CA LEU A 31 5.71 -8.39 -6.36
C LEU A 31 4.70 -8.11 -7.47
N CYS A 32 4.82 -6.99 -8.17
CA CYS A 32 3.94 -6.65 -9.30
C CYS A 32 4.02 -7.72 -10.39
N GLN A 33 5.23 -8.17 -10.74
CA GLN A 33 5.40 -9.23 -11.74
C GLN A 33 4.67 -10.50 -11.33
N ALA A 34 4.84 -10.96 -10.09
CA ALA A 34 4.17 -12.17 -9.61
C ALA A 34 2.63 -12.08 -9.67
N LEU A 35 2.07 -10.92 -9.31
CA LEU A 35 0.62 -10.70 -9.34
C LEU A 35 0.09 -10.58 -10.79
N ILE A 36 0.84 -9.89 -11.66
CA ILE A 36 0.48 -9.75 -13.08
C ILE A 36 0.53 -11.11 -13.79
N ASP A 37 1.51 -11.96 -13.47
CA ASP A 37 1.61 -13.33 -14.01
C ASP A 37 0.36 -14.17 -13.65
N GLU A 38 -0.31 -13.86 -12.53
CA GLU A 38 -1.57 -14.46 -12.11
C GLU A 38 -2.83 -13.76 -12.67
N SER A 39 -2.64 -12.78 -13.56
CA SER A 39 -3.68 -11.91 -14.11
C SER A 39 -4.44 -11.11 -13.04
N ILE A 40 -3.72 -10.64 -12.00
CA ILE A 40 -4.27 -9.78 -10.95
C ILE A 40 -3.96 -8.33 -11.27
N GLN A 41 -4.99 -7.48 -11.26
CA GLN A 41 -4.83 -6.03 -11.37
C GLN A 41 -4.30 -5.46 -10.05
N VAL A 42 -3.30 -4.60 -10.11
CA VAL A 42 -2.59 -4.09 -8.93
C VAL A 42 -2.86 -2.59 -8.74
N GLY A 43 -3.23 -2.22 -7.51
CA GLY A 43 -3.35 -0.84 -7.05
C GLY A 43 -2.50 -0.59 -5.80
N LEU A 44 -2.29 0.68 -5.46
CA LEU A 44 -1.74 1.09 -4.17
C LEU A 44 -2.18 2.52 -3.86
N ASN A 45 -2.14 2.84 -2.58
CA ASN A 45 -2.32 4.19 -2.08
C ASN A 45 -0.99 4.77 -1.60
N VAL A 46 -0.77 6.06 -1.84
CA VAL A 46 0.41 6.77 -1.38
C VAL A 46 0.04 8.20 -0.99
N LYS A 47 0.62 8.70 0.09
CA LYS A 47 0.45 10.11 0.46
C LYS A 47 1.01 11.01 -0.64
N SER A 48 0.29 12.08 -0.96
CA SER A 48 0.65 13.03 -2.02
C SER A 48 1.97 13.77 -1.76
N ASP A 49 2.39 13.87 -0.50
CA ASP A 49 3.67 14.47 -0.11
C ASP A 49 4.85 13.47 -0.13
N ASN A 50 4.60 12.17 -0.38
CA ASN A 50 5.65 11.16 -0.45
C ASN A 50 6.23 11.05 -1.87
N GLN A 51 6.92 12.11 -2.28
CA GLN A 51 7.50 12.24 -3.63
C GLN A 51 8.46 11.09 -3.98
N ALA A 52 9.22 10.60 -3.01
CA ALA A 52 10.15 9.47 -3.24
C ALA A 52 9.41 8.18 -3.63
N ALA A 53 8.28 7.88 -2.98
CA ALA A 53 7.48 6.71 -3.31
C ALA A 53 6.74 6.92 -4.64
N ILE A 54 6.16 8.09 -4.89
CA ILE A 54 5.50 8.44 -6.15
C ILE A 54 6.45 8.22 -7.33
N SER A 55 7.64 8.84 -7.31
CA SER A 55 8.64 8.66 -8.37
C SER A 55 9.13 7.22 -8.50
N CYS A 56 9.14 6.44 -7.41
CA CYS A 56 9.45 5.02 -7.47
C CYS A 56 8.37 4.24 -8.22
N TYR A 57 7.09 4.48 -7.91
CA TYR A 57 5.96 3.77 -8.53
C TYR A 57 5.75 4.18 -9.99
N GLU A 58 5.93 5.46 -10.35
CA GLU A 58 5.86 5.92 -11.73
C GLU A 58 6.93 5.25 -12.62
N LYS A 59 8.15 5.06 -12.09
CA LYS A 59 9.22 4.32 -12.79
C LYS A 59 8.87 2.85 -13.04
N ILE A 60 8.02 2.25 -12.20
CA ILE A 60 7.53 0.87 -12.37
C ILE A 60 6.42 0.82 -13.42
N GLY A 61 5.71 1.94 -13.65
CA GLY A 61 4.61 2.04 -14.61
C GLY A 61 3.25 2.33 -13.98
N PHE A 62 3.18 2.56 -12.66
CA PHE A 62 1.95 3.04 -12.03
C PHE A 62 1.59 4.44 -12.55
N LYS A 63 0.29 4.73 -12.54
CA LYS A 63 -0.26 6.06 -12.85
C LYS A 63 -1.23 6.46 -11.75
N THR A 64 -1.22 7.75 -11.39
CA THR A 64 -2.22 8.32 -10.50
C THR A 64 -3.59 8.28 -11.17
N ILE A 65 -4.54 7.58 -10.55
CA ILE A 65 -5.92 7.46 -11.07
C ILE A 65 -6.85 8.46 -10.38
N VAL A 66 -6.78 8.58 -9.06
CA VAL A 66 -7.68 9.43 -8.27
C VAL A 66 -6.99 9.89 -6.98
N PRO A 67 -7.18 11.14 -6.54
CA PRO A 67 -6.82 11.55 -5.18
C PRO A 67 -7.79 10.90 -4.17
N HIS A 68 -7.28 10.43 -3.03
CA HIS A 68 -8.11 9.90 -1.95
C HIS A 68 -7.68 10.46 -0.58
N SER A 69 -8.49 10.19 0.45
CA SER A 69 -8.19 10.58 1.82
C SER A 69 -8.39 9.38 2.74
N GLU A 70 -7.39 9.11 3.57
CA GLU A 70 -7.43 8.04 4.58
C GLU A 70 -7.66 8.62 5.96
N PHE A 71 -8.52 7.96 6.73
CA PHE A 71 -8.84 8.34 8.10
C PHE A 71 -8.54 7.17 9.03
N LEU A 72 -7.76 7.44 10.07
CA LEU A 72 -7.58 6.52 11.19
C LEU A 72 -8.65 6.83 12.22
N PHE A 73 -9.60 5.91 12.38
CA PHE A 73 -10.54 5.95 13.49
C PHE A 73 -9.94 5.25 14.69
N GLN A 74 -9.92 5.93 15.82
CA GLN A 74 -9.61 5.33 17.11
C GLN A 74 -10.88 5.33 17.96
N ASN A 75 -11.23 4.16 18.51
CA ASN A 75 -12.27 4.11 19.53
C ASN A 75 -11.79 4.90 20.75
N LYS A 76 -12.59 5.86 21.21
CA LYS A 76 -12.31 6.64 22.43
C LYS A 76 -12.41 5.78 23.69
N ASP A 77 -13.14 4.67 23.62
CA ASP A 77 -13.36 3.75 24.73
C ASP A 77 -12.39 2.57 24.66
N LYS A 78 -11.26 2.69 25.38
CA LYS A 78 -10.37 1.54 25.65
C LYS A 78 -10.98 0.50 26.61
N ASN A 79 -12.23 0.70 27.07
CA ASN A 79 -12.86 -0.04 28.17
C ASN A 79 -14.02 -0.96 27.73
N TRP A 80 -14.16 -1.28 26.44
CA TRP A 80 -15.24 -2.17 26.00
C TRP A 80 -15.09 -3.62 26.54
N GLU A 81 -13.86 -4.06 26.82
CA GLU A 81 -13.60 -5.39 27.41
C GLU A 81 -13.83 -5.43 28.93
N THR A 82 -13.73 -4.30 29.64
CA THR A 82 -13.90 -4.23 31.10
C THR A 82 -15.36 -4.17 31.55
N ASN A 83 -16.31 -3.85 30.65
CA ASN A 83 -17.73 -3.72 30.98
C ASN A 83 -18.59 -4.99 30.69
N LYS A 84 -17.98 -6.12 30.31
CA LYS A 84 -18.72 -7.39 30.08
C LYS A 84 -18.88 -8.27 31.33
N LYS A 85 -18.50 -7.81 32.53
CA LYS A 85 -18.45 -8.64 33.75
C LYS A 85 -19.37 -8.21 34.91
N ASN A 86 -20.37 -7.35 34.69
CA ASN A 86 -21.40 -7.08 35.70
C ASN A 86 -22.80 -7.31 35.13
#